data_AF-A0A699SUT3-F1
#
_entry.id   AF-A0A699SUT3-F1
#
_cell.length_a   1.000
_cell.length_b   1.000
_cell.length_c   1.000
_cell.angle_alpha   90.00
_cell.angle_beta   90.00
_cell.angle_gamma   90.00
#
_symmetry.space_group_name_H-M   'P 1'
#
loop_
_entity.id
_entity.type
_entity.pdbx_description
1 polymer ?
#
loop_
_entity_poly.entity_id
_entity_poly.type
_entity_poly.pdbx_seq_one_letter_code
_entity_poly.pdbx_strand_id
1 'polypeptide(L)' 'RNEIRKLEIELWELKVKGTDLASYTQCFQELALLCGRMFAEEADKIEKYVRGLPDMIYRSVVASKPKTMQ' A
#
# COMPACT_ATOMS: atom_id res chain seq x y z
N ARG A 1 -5.70 20.67 5.41
CA ARG A 1 -6.63 19.53 5.65
C ARG A 1 -7.08 18.87 4.34
N ASN A 2 -7.31 19.63 3.26
CA ASN A 2 -7.71 19.06 1.97
C ASN A 2 -6.59 18.28 1.26
N GLU A 3 -5.34 18.74 1.33
CA GLU A 3 -4.21 18.05 0.66
C GLU A 3 -3.96 16.63 1.20
N ILE A 4 -3.92 16.46 2.53
CA ILE A 4 -3.75 15.11 3.13
C ILE A 4 -4.90 14.19 2.72
N ARG A 5 -6.14 14.68 2.72
CA ARG A 5 -7.30 13.90 2.30
C ARG A 5 -7.21 13.46 0.84
N LYS A 6 -6.62 14.28 -0.03
CA LYS A 6 -6.37 13.93 -1.43
C LYS A 6 -5.35 12.80 -1.54
N LEU A 7 -4.26 12.87 -0.77
CA LEU A 7 -3.24 11.81 -0.71
C LEU A 7 -3.80 10.50 -0.13
N GLU A 8 -4.68 10.58 0.88
CA GLU A 8 -5.37 9.41 1.44
C GLU A 8 -6.24 8.72 0.38
N ILE A 9 -6.98 9.49 -0.44
CA ILE A 9 -7.77 8.95 -1.55
C ILE A 9 -6.86 8.33 -2.62
N GLU A 10 -5.77 8.99 -2.97
CA GLU A 10 -4.81 8.49 -3.96
C GLU A 10 -4.17 7.17 -3.50
N LEU A 11 -3.75 7.09 -2.24
CA LEU A 11 -3.26 5.86 -1.61
C LEU A 11 -4.34 4.77 -1.56
N TRP A 12 -5.59 5.16 -1.33
CA TRP A 12 -6.72 4.24 -1.33
C TRP A 12 -6.93 3.58 -2.70
N GLU A 13 -6.90 4.37 -3.77
CA GLU A 13 -7.09 3.92 -5.15
C GLU A 13 -5.82 3.35 -5.80
N LEU A 14 -4.67 3.44 -5.13
CA LEU A 14 -3.38 2.94 -5.64
C LEU A 14 -3.42 1.42 -5.87
N LYS A 15 -3.10 1.03 -7.11
CA LYS A 15 -2.98 -0.36 -7.57
C LYS A 15 -1.77 -0.49 -8.49
N VAL A 16 -1.18 -1.68 -8.54
CA VAL A 16 -0.09 -1.98 -9.49
C VAL A 16 -0.60 -1.78 -10.92
N LYS A 17 0.14 -1.01 -11.72
CA LYS A 17 -0.11 -0.86 -13.15
C LYS A 17 0.88 -1.73 -13.92
N GLY A 18 0.38 -2.72 -14.67
CA GLY A 18 1.22 -3.67 -15.39
C GLY A 18 1.99 -4.59 -14.44
N THR A 19 3.30 -4.67 -14.59
CA THR A 19 4.19 -5.54 -13.81
C THR A 19 5.16 -4.77 -12.91
N ASP A 20 5.06 -3.44 -12.86
CA ASP A 20 6.00 -2.61 -12.10
C ASP A 20 5.64 -2.54 -10.61
N LEU A 21 6.07 -3.57 -9.89
CA LEU A 21 5.90 -3.67 -8.44
C LEU A 21 6.80 -2.70 -7.69
N ALA A 22 7.98 -2.38 -8.23
CA ALA A 22 8.96 -1.52 -7.56
C ALA A 22 8.42 -0.10 -7.43
N SER A 23 7.93 0.48 -8.53
CA SER A 23 7.32 1.82 -8.51
C SER A 23 6.06 1.87 -7.65
N TYR A 24 5.25 0.80 -7.66
CA TYR A 24 4.10 0.69 -6.76
C TYR A 24 4.51 0.72 -5.28
N THR A 25 5.52 -0.07 -4.91
CA THR A 25 6.02 -0.16 -3.53
C THR A 25 6.55 1.18 -3.06
N GLN A 26 7.39 1.82 -3.87
CA GLN A 26 7.95 3.13 -3.55
C GLN A 26 6.85 4.17 -3.38
N CYS A 27 5.92 4.28 -4.33
CA CYS A 27 4.82 5.25 -4.26
C CYS A 27 3.92 4.99 -3.04
N PHE A 28 3.65 3.73 -2.72
CA PHE A 28 2.88 3.35 -1.53
C PHE A 28 3.57 3.80 -0.24
N GLN A 29 4.88 3.55 -0.10
CA GLN A 29 5.65 3.95 1.08
C GLN A 29 5.68 5.48 1.25
N GLU A 30 5.93 6.22 0.17
CA GLU A 30 5.95 7.68 0.17
C GLU A 30 4.59 8.26 0.58
N LEU A 31 3.50 7.77 -0.03
CA LEU A 31 2.15 8.21 0.31
C LEU A 31 1.76 7.81 1.75
N ALA A 32 2.11 6.60 2.20
CA ALA A 32 1.82 6.16 3.57
C ALA A 32 2.57 7.01 4.61
N LEU A 33 3.79 7.45 4.31
CA LEU A 33 4.56 8.35 5.16
C LEU A 33 3.89 9.73 5.27
N LEU A 34 3.41 10.27 4.15
CA LEU A 34 2.69 11.54 4.11
C LEU A 34 1.31 11.44 4.79
N CYS A 35 0.68 10.27 4.71
CA CYS A 35 -0.61 9.94 5.33
C CYS A 35 -0.44 9.26 6.69
N GLY A 36 0.49 9.71 7.53
CA GLY A 36 0.89 9.03 8.78
C GLY A 36 -0.21 8.82 9.84
N ARG A 37 -1.45 9.30 9.62
CA ARG A 37 -2.62 9.02 10.48
C ARG A 37 -3.66 8.09 9.84
N MET A 38 -3.43 7.65 8.61
CA MET A 38 -4.37 6.83 7.85
C MET A 38 -4.43 5.39 8.34
N PHE A 39 -3.32 4.87 8.85
CA PHE A 39 -3.21 3.51 9.39
C PHE A 39 -3.10 3.57 10.92
N ALA A 40 -3.88 2.76 11.62
CA ALA A 40 -3.79 2.67 13.08
C ALA A 40 -2.64 1.72 13.48
N GLU A 41 -2.46 0.64 12.72
CA GLU A 41 -1.43 -0.37 12.94
C GLU A 41 -0.64 -0.68 11.66
N GLU A 42 0.56 -1.23 11.81
CA GLU A 42 1.38 -1.68 10.67
C GLU A 42 0.66 -2.78 9.86
N ALA A 43 -0.18 -3.59 10.51
CA ALA A 43 -1.01 -4.60 9.87
C ALA A 43 -2.00 -3.99 8.86
N ASP A 44 -2.61 -2.84 9.17
CA ASP A 44 -3.55 -2.16 8.27
C ASP A 44 -2.83 -1.69 7.00
N LYS A 45 -1.61 -1.18 7.17
CA LYS A 45 -0.76 -0.72 6.07
C LYS A 45 -0.39 -1.88 5.16
N ILE A 46 0.01 -3.02 5.73
CA ILE A 46 0.32 -4.25 5.00
C ILE A 46 -0.92 -4.76 4.25
N GLU A 47 -2.08 -4.82 4.91
CA GLU A 47 -3.32 -5.25 4.27
C GLU A 47 -3.66 -4.37 3.06
N LYS A 48 -3.54 -3.04 3.23
CA LYS A 48 -3.83 -2.10 2.15
C LYS A 48 -2.85 -2.24 0.98
N TYR A 49 -1.57 -2.47 1.25
CA TYR A 49 -0.56 -2.73 0.24
C TYR A 49 -0.90 -4.02 -0.54
N VAL A 50 -1.19 -5.10 0.17
CA VAL A 50 -1.50 -6.40 -0.42
C VAL A 50 -2.76 -6.33 -1.29
N ARG A 51 -3.79 -5.59 -0.88
CA ARG A 51 -5.01 -5.37 -1.68
C ARG A 51 -4.78 -4.66 -3.02
N GLY A 52 -3.68 -3.93 -3.19
CA GLY A 52 -3.34 -3.26 -4.45
C GLY A 52 -2.52 -4.14 -5.42
N LEU A 53 -2.14 -5.35 -4.99
CA LEU A 53 -1.35 -6.29 -5.79
C LEU A 53 -2.21 -7.05 -6.81
N PRO A 54 -1.63 -7.45 -7.96
CA PRO A 54 -2.28 -8.39 -8.87
C PRO A 54 -2.44 -9.77 -8.21
N ASP A 55 -3.51 -10.49 -8.56
CA ASP A 55 -3.84 -11.83 -8.03
C ASP A 55 -2.67 -12.82 -8.07
N MET A 56 -1.84 -12.73 -9.11
CA MET A 56 -0.66 -13.58 -9.30
C MET A 56 0.34 -13.47 -8.15
N ILE A 57 0.50 -12.27 -7.57
CA ILE A 57 1.45 -11.97 -6.50
C ILE A 57 0.75 -11.98 -5.14
N TYR A 58 -0.52 -11.55 -5.09
CA TYR A 58 -1.35 -11.51 -3.90
C TYR A 58 -1.28 -12.80 -3.08
N ARG A 59 -1.50 -13.96 -3.74
CA ARG A 59 -1.52 -15.27 -3.07
C ARG A 59 -0.17 -15.61 -2.41
N SER A 60 0.93 -15.28 -3.07
CA SER A 60 2.28 -15.52 -2.57
C SER A 60 2.56 -14.66 -1.34
N VAL A 61 2.23 -13.37 -1.40
CA VAL A 61 2.46 -12.43 -0.30
C VAL A 61 1.59 -12.78 0.91
N VAL A 62 0.30 -13.08 0.71
CA VAL A 62 -0.58 -13.51 1.80
C VAL A 62 -0.08 -14.79 2.48
N ALA A 63 0.41 -15.76 1.71
CA ALA A 63 0.97 -17.00 2.26
C ALA A 63 2.22 -16.76 3.12
N SER A 64 3.05 -15.78 2.75
CA SER A 64 4.27 -15.42 3.51
C SER A 64 4.00 -14.73 4.85
N LYS A 65 2.78 -14.24 5.09
CA LYS A 65 2.36 -13.54 6.32
C LYS A 65 3.37 -12.45 6.75
N PRO A 66 3.56 -11.41 5.93
CA PRO A 66 4.48 -10.33 6.24
C PRO A 66 4.09 -9.65 7.55
N LYS A 67 5.09 -9.36 8.39
CA LYS A 67 4.91 -8.68 9.69
C LYS A 67 5.25 -7.19 9.63
N THR A 68 5.99 -6.76 8.61
CA THR A 68 6.51 -5.40 8.47
C THR A 68 6.53 -5.01 6.99
N MET A 69 6.22 -3.75 6.69
CA MET A 69 6.59 -3.17 5.40
C MET A 69 8.09 -2.88 5.41
N GLN A 70 8.86 -3.62 4.61
CA GLN A 70 10.25 -3.24 4.29
C GLN A 70 10.26 -2.00 3.41
#